data_AF-A0AAW2FZW8-F1
#
_entry.id   AF-A0AAW2FZW8-F1
#
_cell.length_a   1.000
_cell.length_b   1.000
_cell.length_c   1.000
_cell.angle_alpha   90.00
_cell.angle_beta   90.00
_cell.angle_gamma   90.00
#
_symmetry.space_group_name_H-M   'P 1'
#
loop_
_entity.id
_entity.type
_entity.pdbx_description
1 polymer ?
#
loop_
_entity_poly.entity_id
_entity_poly.type
_entity_poly.pdbx_seq_one_letter_code
_entity_poly.pdbx_strand_id
1 'polypeptide(L)' 'MNQLNLYSSDDSKEEIVISGIAGRFPNSNNLKEFQDNLCNKKDLGSSGHGRWNNYILISFKNKILKN' A
#
# COMPACT_ATOMS: atom_id res chain seq x y z
N MET A 1 35.89 -29.40 23.81
CA MET A 1 35.74 -27.99 23.36
C MET A 1 34.27 -27.63 23.52
N ASN A 2 33.94 -26.90 24.58
CA ASN A 2 32.57 -26.49 24.89
C ASN A 2 32.30 -25.16 24.17
N GLN A 3 31.41 -25.16 23.19
CA GLN A 3 30.90 -23.92 22.61
C GLN A 3 29.84 -23.38 23.57
N LEU A 4 30.16 -22.26 24.23
CA LEU A 4 29.25 -21.50 25.07
C LEU A 4 28.16 -20.87 24.20
N ASN A 5 26.91 -21.27 24.42
CA ASN A 5 25.75 -20.64 23.80
C ASN A 5 25.46 -19.31 24.50
N LEU A 6 26.02 -18.22 23.97
CA LEU A 6 25.71 -16.84 24.35
C LEU A 6 24.42 -16.40 23.63
N TYR A 7 23.27 -16.89 24.07
CA TYR A 7 21.97 -16.24 23.81
C TYR A 7 21.15 -16.29 25.08
N SER A 8 21.63 -15.56 26.07
CA SER A 8 20.82 -15.05 27.18
C SER A 8 20.33 -13.65 26.82
N SER A 9 19.11 -13.57 26.30
CA SER A 9 18.28 -12.35 26.38
C SER A 9 16.82 -12.80 26.40
N ASP A 10 16.29 -12.87 27.60
CA ASP A 10 14.88 -13.03 27.95
C ASP A 10 14.05 -11.82 27.43
N ASP A 11 14.03 -11.61 26.11
CA ASP A 11 13.17 -10.67 25.37
C ASP A 11 12.06 -11.41 24.59
N SER A 12 12.11 -12.75 24.59
CA SER A 12 11.19 -13.64 23.87
C SER A 12 9.75 -13.69 24.42
N LYS A 13 9.40 -12.84 25.39
CA LYS A 13 8.16 -13.04 26.15
C LYS A 13 6.88 -12.83 25.33
N GLU A 14 6.89 -12.08 24.23
CA GLU A 14 5.78 -12.06 23.27
C GLU A 14 6.24 -11.67 21.84
N GLU A 15 6.90 -12.58 21.13
CA GLU A 15 7.15 -12.37 19.69
C GLU A 15 5.85 -12.55 18.89
N ILE A 16 5.49 -11.52 18.10
CA ILE A 16 4.30 -11.57 17.23
C ILE A 16 4.69 -12.02 15.83
N VAL A 17 4.15 -13.17 15.43
CA VAL A 17 4.35 -13.74 14.09
C VAL A 17 3.23 -13.30 13.15
N ILE A 18 3.60 -12.72 12.00
CA ILE A 18 2.67 -12.52 10.88
C ILE A 18 2.68 -13.79 10.03
N SER A 19 1.70 -14.66 10.24
CA SER A 19 1.58 -15.94 9.53
C SER A 19 1.03 -15.81 8.11
N GLY A 20 0.47 -14.65 7.75
CA GLY A 20 -0.03 -14.39 6.40
C GLY A 20 -0.56 -12.97 6.23
N ILE A 21 -0.65 -12.53 4.96
CA ILE A 21 -1.23 -11.25 4.57
C ILE A 21 -2.15 -11.43 3.36
N ALA A 22 -3.24 -10.67 3.31
CA ALA A 22 -4.12 -10.57 2.16
C ALA A 22 -4.72 -9.16 2.09
N GLY A 23 -5.02 -8.68 0.88
CA GLY A 23 -5.59 -7.35 0.70
C GLY A 23 -5.83 -7.01 -0.76
N ARG A 24 -6.60 -5.94 -0.98
CA ARG A 24 -6.74 -5.31 -2.30
C ARG A 24 -5.88 -4.05 -2.34
N PHE A 25 -4.96 -4.02 -3.29
CA PHE A 25 -4.04 -2.90 -3.46
C PHE A 25 -4.32 -2.17 -4.77
N PRO A 26 -4.08 -0.85 -4.85
CA PRO A 26 -4.25 -0.11 -6.09
C PRO A 26 -3.46 -0.76 -7.23
N ASN A 27 -4.09 -0.88 -8.41
CA ASN A 27 -3.47 -1.38 -9.63
C ASN A 27 -2.74 -2.74 -9.47
N SER A 28 -3.23 -3.62 -8.59
CA SER A 28 -2.65 -4.95 -8.35
C SER A 28 -3.76 -5.97 -8.10
N ASN A 29 -3.82 -7.02 -8.94
CA ASN A 29 -4.82 -8.09 -8.82
C ASN A 29 -4.42 -9.20 -7.85
N ASN A 30 -3.13 -9.27 -7.49
CA ASN A 30 -2.57 -10.25 -6.57
C ASN A 30 -1.32 -9.68 -5.87
N LEU A 31 -0.80 -10.42 -4.87
CA LEU A 31 0.37 -10.00 -4.09
C LEU A 31 1.65 -9.93 -4.92
N LYS A 32 1.78 -10.71 -6.00
CA LYS A 32 2.98 -10.68 -6.84
C LYS A 32 3.04 -9.37 -7.63
N GLU A 33 1.94 -8.96 -8.24
CA GLU A 33 1.83 -7.64 -8.89
C GLU A 33 2.07 -6.49 -7.90
N PHE A 34 1.53 -6.60 -6.67
CA PHE A 34 1.76 -5.61 -5.63
C PHE A 34 3.24 -5.52 -5.24
N GLN A 35 3.91 -6.66 -5.03
CA GLN A 35 5.35 -6.73 -4.76
C GLN A 35 6.16 -6.07 -5.88
N ASP A 36 5.87 -6.40 -7.14
CA ASP A 36 6.59 -5.85 -8.29
C ASP A 36 6.39 -4.33 -8.40
N ASN A 37 5.18 -3.84 -8.15
CA ASN A 37 4.88 -2.40 -8.12
C ASN A 37 5.69 -1.66 -7.02
N LEU A 38 5.80 -2.24 -5.82
CA LEU A 38 6.57 -1.67 -4.71
C LEU A 38 8.07 -1.66 -5.01
N CYS A 39 8.63 -2.79 -5.45
CA CYS A 39 10.06 -2.91 -5.76
C CYS A 39 10.50 -1.93 -6.86
N ASN A 40 9.62 -1.64 -7.81
CA ASN A 40 9.86 -0.69 -8.89
C ASN A 40 9.42 0.75 -8.57
N LYS A 41 9.00 1.04 -7.32
CA LYS A 41 8.60 2.38 -6.85
C LYS A 41 7.55 3.04 -7.75
N LYS A 42 6.61 2.26 -8.27
CA LYS A 42 5.59 2.76 -9.19
C LYS A 42 4.61 3.67 -8.46
N ASP A 43 4.28 4.83 -9.03
CA ASP A 43 3.17 5.64 -8.55
C ASP A 43 1.85 4.94 -8.88
N LEU A 44 1.09 4.58 -7.84
CA LEU A 44 -0.20 3.90 -7.96
C LEU A 44 -1.38 4.83 -7.62
N GLY A 45 -1.10 6.09 -7.33
CA GLY A 45 -2.13 7.11 -7.13
C GLY A 45 -2.86 7.43 -8.43
N SER A 46 -4.14 7.82 -8.31
CA SER A 46 -4.90 8.33 -9.44
C SER A 46 -5.63 9.62 -9.05
N SER A 47 -5.66 10.58 -9.97
CA SER A 47 -6.39 11.83 -9.80
C SER A 47 -7.91 11.64 -9.93
N GLY A 48 -8.33 10.61 -10.68
CA GLY A 48 -9.72 10.23 -10.86
C GLY A 48 -10.13 9.14 -9.88
N HIS A 49 -10.48 9.51 -8.65
CA HIS A 49 -10.83 8.51 -7.64
C HIS A 49 -12.21 7.85 -7.86
N GLY A 50 -13.10 8.41 -8.69
CA GLY A 50 -14.42 7.85 -9.03
C GLY A 50 -15.40 7.66 -7.86
N ARG A 51 -14.94 7.81 -6.61
CA ARG A 51 -15.73 7.67 -5.38
C ARG A 51 -16.70 8.83 -5.17
N TRP A 52 -16.26 10.04 -5.51
CA TRP A 52 -17.01 11.28 -5.35
C TRP A 52 -16.89 12.12 -6.63
N ASN A 53 -17.96 12.80 -7.01
CA ASN A 53 -17.92 13.80 -8.07
C ASN A 53 -17.39 15.12 -7.52
N ASN A 54 -16.30 15.64 -8.10
CA ASN A 54 -15.82 16.99 -7.81
C ASN A 54 -16.69 18.01 -8.55
N TYR A 55 -17.93 18.18 -8.08
CA TYR A 55 -18.96 19.05 -8.68
C TYR A 55 -18.47 20.48 -8.92
N ILE A 56 -17.54 20.96 -8.09
CA ILE A 56 -16.94 22.29 -8.21
C ILE A 56 -16.18 22.43 -9.53
N LEU A 57 -15.30 21.49 -9.89
CA LEU A 57 -14.49 21.57 -11.12
C LEU A 57 -15.32 21.38 -12.40
N ILE A 58 -16.35 20.53 -12.34
CA ILE A 58 -17.25 20.28 -13.48
C ILE A 58 -18.09 21.53 -13.77
N SER A 59 -18.58 22.20 -12.73
CA SER A 59 -19.34 23.46 -12.86
C SER A 59 -18.48 24.57 -13.49
N PHE A 60 -17.24 24.75 -13.04
CA PHE A 60 -16.33 25.75 -13.60
C PHE A 60 -15.95 25.48 -15.06
N LYS A 61 -15.58 24.23 -15.42
CA LYS A 61 -15.26 23.88 -16.81
C LYS A 61 -16.44 24.13 -17.77
N ASN A 62 -17.65 23.77 -17.35
CA ASN A 62 -18.85 23.99 -18.17
C ASN A 62 -19.22 25.46 -18.32
N LYS A 63 -18.80 26.34 -17.40
CA LYS A 63 -19.01 27.78 -17.48
C LYS A 63 -18.01 28.47 -18.42
N ILE A 64 -16.78 27.97 -18.51
CA ILE A 64 -15.74 28.50 -19.40
C ILE A 64 -15.96 28.06 -20.86
N LEU A 65 -16.38 26.81 -21.08
CA LEU A 65 -16.56 26.23 -22.43
C LEU A 65 -17.87 26.66 -23.14
N LYS A 66 -18.74 27.40 -22.46
CA LYS A 66 -20.02 27.90 -23.01
C LYS A 66 -20.00 29.41 -23.35
N ASN A 67 -18.85 30.05 -23.23
CA ASN A 67 -18.53 31.38 -23.77
C ASN A 67 -17.44 31.23 -24.84
#